data_AF-A0A1M5NJQ8-F1
#
_entry.id   AF-A0A1M5NJQ8-F1
#
_cell.length_a   1.000
_cell.length_b   1.000
_cell.length_c   1.000
_cell.angle_alpha   90.00
_cell.angle_beta   90.00
_cell.angle_gamma   90.00
#
_symmetry.space_group_name_H-M   'P 1'
#
loop_
_entity.id
_entity.type
_entity.pdbx_description
1 polymer ?
#
loop_
_entity_poly.entity_id
_entity_poly.type
_entity_poly.pdbx_seq_one_letter_code
_entity_poly.pdbx_strand_id
1 'polypeptide(L)'
;MYIIVKDDIPDKIVPVITAHAALACYKKFETNADMTKWINGIFKKVVCLANEIEFDKLKNETDFVLLTESSLDNREVCLAFCPREEYPKKFKFLKMWTPQNS
;
A
#
# COMPACT_ATOMS: atom_id res chain seq x y z
N MET A 1 0.57 -8.67 -0.35
CA MET A 1 0.28 -7.30 0.12
C MET A 1 0.31 -6.34 -1.06
N TYR A 2 -0.72 -5.50 -1.20
CA TYR A 2 -0.69 -4.35 -2.10
C TYR A 2 -0.41 -3.08 -1.30
N ILE A 3 0.56 -2.30 -1.76
CA ILE A 3 0.87 -0.98 -1.21
C ILE A 3 0.63 0.02 -2.35
N ILE A 4 -0.34 0.91 -2.16
CA ILE A 4 -0.77 1.87 -3.17
C ILE A 4 -0.27 3.24 -2.75
N VAL A 5 0.49 3.89 -3.61
CA VAL A 5 1.08 5.20 -3.39
C VAL A 5 0.42 6.18 -4.35
N LYS A 6 0.12 7.41 -3.90
CA LYS A 6 -0.37 8.45 -4.81
C LYS A 6 0.66 8.74 -5.89
N ASP A 7 0.22 9.02 -7.10
CA ASP A 7 1.12 9.24 -8.25
C ASP A 7 1.88 10.58 -8.20
N ASP A 8 1.52 11.46 -7.28
CA ASP A 8 2.17 12.74 -7.01
C ASP A 8 3.18 12.69 -5.84
N ILE A 9 3.47 11.51 -5.29
CA ILE A 9 4.49 11.36 -4.24
C ILE A 9 5.90 11.42 -4.85
N PRO A 10 6.82 12.25 -4.32
CA PRO A 10 8.20 12.30 -4.81
C PRO A 10 8.91 10.94 -4.68
N ASP A 11 9.56 10.47 -5.75
CA ASP A 11 10.22 9.16 -5.79
C ASP A 11 11.16 8.90 -4.62
N LYS A 12 11.92 9.92 -4.20
CA LYS A 12 12.90 9.84 -3.10
C LYS A 12 12.31 9.40 -1.76
N ILE A 13 11.02 9.61 -1.51
CA ILE A 13 10.36 9.27 -0.24
C ILE A 13 9.50 8.00 -0.34
N VAL A 14 9.20 7.53 -1.55
CA VAL A 14 8.39 6.31 -1.76
C VAL A 14 8.97 5.07 -1.04
N PRO A 15 10.29 4.80 -1.05
CA PRO A 15 10.86 3.68 -0.29
C PRO A 15 10.58 3.76 1.22
N VAL A 16 10.66 4.95 1.81
CA VAL A 16 10.42 5.17 3.25
C VAL A 16 8.94 4.98 3.58
N ILE A 17 8.06 5.59 2.79
CA ILE A 17 6.61 5.46 2.94
C ILE A 17 6.19 4.00 2.84
N THR A 18 6.67 3.26 1.83
CA THR A 18 6.30 1.86 1.62
C THR A 18 6.85 0.92 2.71
N ALA A 19 8.01 1.24 3.30
CA ALA A 19 8.53 0.52 4.47
C ALA A 19 7.63 0.71 5.70
N HIS A 20 7.27 1.97 6.02
CA HIS A 20 6.33 2.27 7.09
C HIS A 20 4.96 1.63 6.85
N ALA A 21 4.49 1.66 5.61
CA ALA A 21 3.21 1.10 5.20
C ALA A 21 3.12 -0.41 5.48
N ALA A 22 4.17 -1.16 5.11
CA ALA A 22 4.24 -2.59 5.39
C ALA A 22 4.23 -2.89 6.89
N LEU A 23 5.01 -2.15 7.70
CA LEU A 23 5.10 -2.35 9.14
C LEU A 23 3.78 -1.99 9.86
N ALA A 24 3.17 -0.87 9.50
CA ALA A 24 1.90 -0.44 10.06
C ALA A 24 0.78 -1.42 9.71
N CYS A 25 0.77 -1.93 8.48
CA CYS A 25 -0.17 -2.95 8.03
C CYS A 25 0.02 -4.27 8.81
N TYR A 26 1.27 -4.74 8.95
CA TYR A 26 1.58 -5.90 9.77
C TYR A 26 1.06 -5.74 11.21
N LYS A 27 1.39 -4.63 11.86
CA LYS A 27 0.97 -4.35 13.25
C LYS A 27 -0.55 -4.31 13.40
N LYS A 28 -1.28 -3.70 12.46
CA LYS A 28 -2.75 -3.62 12.52
C LYS A 28 -3.41 -5.00 12.38
N PHE A 29 -2.84 -5.87 11.56
CA PHE A 29 -3.42 -7.17 11.20
C PHE A 29 -2.60 -8.35 11.72
N GLU A 30 -1.84 -8.17 12.79
CA GLU A 30 -0.90 -9.18 13.32
C GLU A 30 -1.58 -10.52 13.61
N THR A 31 -2.82 -10.48 14.12
CA THR A 31 -3.62 -11.68 14.45
C THR A 31 -4.50 -12.15 13.28
N ASN A 32 -4.44 -11.52 12.10
CA ASN A 32 -5.21 -11.93 10.94
C ASN A 32 -4.61 -13.22 10.33
N ALA A 33 -5.48 -14.16 9.94
CA ALA A 33 -5.05 -15.45 9.38
C ALA A 33 -4.26 -15.30 8.06
N ASP A 34 -4.71 -14.42 7.16
CA ASP A 34 -4.01 -14.16 5.90
C ASP A 34 -2.68 -13.44 6.11
N MET A 35 -2.62 -12.51 7.08
CA MET A 35 -1.36 -11.88 7.49
C MET A 35 -0.38 -12.94 8.04
N THR A 36 -0.87 -13.84 8.90
CA THR A 36 -0.08 -14.93 9.49
C THR A 36 0.43 -15.90 8.41
N LYS A 37 -0.42 -16.28 7.46
CA LYS A 37 -0.04 -17.10 6.29
C LYS A 37 0.99 -16.37 5.42
N TRP A 38 0.85 -15.08 5.24
CA TRP A 38 1.72 -14.27 4.40
C TRP A 38 3.12 -14.06 5.02
N ILE A 39 3.21 -13.72 6.31
CA ILE A 39 4.50 -13.51 7.02
C ILE A 39 5.31 -14.79 7.15
N ASN A 40 4.66 -15.94 7.33
CA ASN A 40 5.32 -17.25 7.42
C ASN A 40 5.51 -17.93 6.04
N GLY A 41 5.13 -17.26 4.95
CA GLY A 41 5.19 -17.79 3.59
C GLY A 41 6.12 -16.98 2.68
N ILE A 42 5.75 -16.85 1.41
CA ILE A 42 6.58 -16.15 0.39
C ILE A 42 6.57 -14.62 0.57
N PHE A 43 5.77 -14.07 1.50
CA PHE A 43 5.77 -12.65 1.87
C PHE A 43 5.70 -11.66 0.68
N LYS A 44 4.98 -12.03 -0.40
CA LYS A 44 4.94 -11.22 -1.63
C LYS A 44 4.25 -9.89 -1.42
N LYS A 45 4.89 -8.80 -1.84
CA LYS A 45 4.29 -7.46 -1.90
C LYS A 45 4.54 -6.79 -3.24
N VAL A 46 3.64 -5.88 -3.60
CA VAL A 46 3.76 -5.05 -4.79
C VAL A 46 3.43 -3.61 -4.42
N VAL A 47 4.17 -2.68 -5.00
CA VAL A 47 3.91 -1.24 -4.90
C VAL A 47 3.27 -0.79 -6.20
N CYS A 48 2.12 -0.13 -6.09
CA CYS A 48 1.36 0.37 -7.22
C CYS A 48 1.10 1.87 -7.06
N LEU A 49 0.77 2.50 -8.18
CA LEU A 49 0.36 3.89 -8.27
C LEU A 49 -1.16 4.00 -8.36
N ALA A 50 -1.69 5.09 -7.81
CA ALA A 50 -3.07 5.52 -8.01
C ALA A 50 -3.10 7.05 -8.09
N ASN A 51 -3.90 7.59 -9.00
CA ASN A 51 -4.27 9.01 -8.92
C ASN A 51 -5.25 9.25 -7.77
N GLU A 52 -5.58 10.51 -7.49
CA GLU A 52 -6.49 10.88 -6.38
C GLU A 52 -7.84 10.14 -6.42
N ILE A 53 -8.46 10.07 -7.61
CA ILE A 53 -9.78 9.44 -7.80
C ILE A 53 -9.71 7.93 -7.55
N GLU A 54 -8.65 7.27 -8.04
CA GLU A 54 -8.42 5.84 -7.82
C GLU A 54 -8.12 5.55 -6.35
N PHE A 55 -7.29 6.39 -5.72
CA PHE A 55 -6.90 6.28 -4.32
C PHE A 55 -8.13 6.37 -3.40
N ASP A 56 -9.00 7.35 -3.62
CA ASP A 56 -10.25 7.48 -2.85
C ASP A 56 -11.19 6.30 -3.06
N LYS A 57 -11.33 5.80 -4.29
CA LYS A 57 -12.13 4.60 -4.56
C LYS A 57 -11.60 3.35 -3.86
N LEU A 58 -10.28 3.27 -3.66
CA LEU A 58 -9.65 2.15 -2.97
C LEU A 58 -9.90 2.17 -1.45
N LYS A 59 -10.26 3.31 -0.85
CA LYS A 59 -10.67 3.39 0.56
C LYS A 59 -11.99 2.67 0.86
N ASN A 60 -12.79 2.35 -0.17
CA ASN A 60 -14.00 1.54 -0.02
C ASN A 60 -13.72 0.04 0.15
N GLU A 61 -12.46 -0.39 -0.01
CA GLU A 61 -12.05 -1.77 0.22
C GLU A 61 -11.82 -2.04 1.70
N THR A 62 -11.92 -3.32 2.11
CA THR A 62 -11.67 -3.71 3.49
C THR A 62 -10.18 -3.93 3.76
N ASP A 63 -9.87 -3.94 5.05
CA ASP A 63 -8.59 -4.41 5.61
C ASP A 63 -7.38 -3.65 5.06
N PHE A 64 -7.40 -2.33 5.23
CA PHE A 64 -6.28 -1.46 4.89
C PHE A 64 -5.80 -0.60 6.04
N VAL A 65 -4.60 -0.05 5.87
CA VAL A 65 -4.03 1.04 6.65
C VAL A 65 -3.83 2.23 5.72
N LEU A 66 -4.29 3.40 6.16
CA LEU A 66 -3.98 4.68 5.55
C LEU A 66 -2.74 5.27 6.23
N LEU A 67 -1.81 5.76 5.43
CA LEU A 67 -0.61 6.45 5.91
C LEU A 67 -0.64 7.92 5.47
N THR A 68 -0.27 8.77 6.42
CA THR A 68 -0.02 10.19 6.24
C THR A 68 1.46 10.48 6.41
N GLU A 69 1.99 11.49 5.72
CA GLU A 69 3.40 11.87 5.80
C GLU A 69 3.56 13.31 6.30
N SER A 70 4.18 13.47 7.47
CA SER A 70 4.36 14.77 8.13
C SER A 70 5.21 15.76 7.34
N SER A 71 6.21 15.26 6.58
CA SER A 71 7.05 16.08 5.71
C SER A 71 6.31 16.60 4.46
N LEU A 72 5.06 16.16 4.26
CA LEU A 72 4.16 16.57 3.18
C LEU A 72 2.84 17.09 3.78
N ASP A 73 2.94 17.90 4.84
CA ASP A 73 1.81 18.55 5.51
C ASP A 73 0.75 17.59 6.05
N ASN A 74 1.18 16.41 6.52
CA ASN A 74 0.32 15.31 6.97
C ASN A 74 -0.66 14.80 5.90
N ARG A 75 -0.35 15.00 4.61
CA ARG A 75 -1.20 14.50 3.53
C ARG A 75 -1.25 12.98 3.54
N GLU A 76 -2.37 12.44 3.11
CA GLU A 76 -2.51 11.02 2.79
C GLU A 76 -1.62 10.66 1.61
N VAL A 77 -0.72 9.70 1.81
CA VAL A 77 0.28 9.32 0.80
C VAL A 77 0.15 7.90 0.30
N CYS A 78 -0.40 7.01 1.12
CA CYS A 78 -0.33 5.58 0.85
C CYS A 78 -1.44 4.79 1.53
N LEU A 79 -1.93 3.74 0.85
CA LEU A 79 -2.77 2.69 1.40
C LEU A 79 -2.00 1.37 1.40
N ALA A 80 -1.97 0.66 2.54
CA ALA A 80 -1.45 -0.70 2.61
C ALA A 80 -2.60 -1.67 2.92
N PHE A 81 -2.83 -2.62 2.01
CA PHE A 81 -3.87 -3.63 2.17
C PHE A 81 -3.31 -4.89 2.82
N CYS A 82 -4.01 -5.41 3.83
CA CYS A 82 -3.75 -6.72 4.40
C CYS A 82 -3.58 -7.72 3.26
N PRO A 83 -2.53 -8.57 3.29
CA PRO A 83 -2.41 -9.69 2.39
C PRO A 83 -3.70 -10.50 2.40
N ARG A 84 -4.12 -10.97 1.23
CA ARG A 84 -5.24 -11.88 1.02
C ARG A 84 -4.93 -12.77 -0.17
N GLU A 85 -5.54 -13.95 -0.20
CA GLU A 85 -5.37 -14.91 -1.29
C GLU A 85 -5.94 -14.38 -2.60
N GLU A 86 -7.13 -13.77 -2.53
CA GLU A 86 -7.78 -13.14 -3.68
C GLU A 86 -8.06 -11.66 -3.43
N TYR A 87 -7.51 -10.80 -4.28
CA TYR A 87 -7.89 -9.39 -4.35
C TYR A 87 -8.97 -9.17 -5.41
N PRO A 88 -9.84 -8.16 -5.23
CA PRO A 88 -10.75 -7.72 -6.29
C PRO A 88 -10.02 -7.48 -7.61
N LYS A 89 -10.65 -7.82 -8.74
CA LYS A 89 -10.00 -7.78 -10.07
C LYS A 89 -9.33 -6.44 -10.39
N LYS A 90 -9.87 -5.32 -9.90
CA LYS A 90 -9.30 -3.97 -10.09
C LYS A 90 -7.84 -3.85 -9.65
N PHE A 91 -7.41 -4.59 -8.62
CA PHE A 91 -6.02 -4.54 -8.13
C PHE A 91 -5.01 -5.06 -9.15
N LYS A 92 -5.42 -5.97 -10.05
CA LYS A 92 -4.55 -6.50 -11.11
C LYS A 92 -4.26 -5.50 -12.21
N PHE A 93 -5.07 -4.46 -12.33
CA PHE A 93 -4.94 -3.41 -13.35
C PHE A 93 -4.25 -2.14 -12.82
N LEU A 94 -3.87 -2.12 -11.54
CA LEU A 94 -3.12 -1.01 -10.97
C LEU A 94 -1.73 -0.95 -11.60
N LYS A 95 -1.30 0.26 -11.98
CA LYS A 95 0.02 0.50 -12.53
C LYS A 95 1.07 0.24 -11.45
N MET A 96 2.06 -0.61 -11.72
CA MET A 96 3.18 -0.81 -10.79
C MET A 96 3.99 0.48 -10.67
N TRP A 97 4.42 0.80 -9.45
CA TRP A 97 5.33 1.92 -9.24
C TRP A 97 6.72 1.56 -9.78
N THR A 98 7.31 2.51 -10.48
CA THR A 98 8.72 2.50 -10.90
C THR A 98 9.27 3.90 -10.66
N PRO A 99 10.53 4.03 -10.23
CA PRO A 99 11.16 5.34 -10.14
C PRO A 99 11.11 6.01 -11.53
N GLN A 100 10.57 7.21 -11.59
CA GLN A 100 10.36 7.97 -12.83
C GLN A 100 11.58 8.83 -13.16
N ASN A 101 12.33 9.29 -12.15
CA ASN A 101 13.51 10.14 -12.33
C ASN A 101 14.71 9.58 -11.54
N SER A 102 15.73 9.12 -12.28
CA SER A 102 17.08 8.84 -11.74
C SER A 102 17.98 10.05 -11.88
#